data_AF-R7BNE8-F1
#
_entry.id   AF-R7BNE8-F1
#
_cell.length_a   1.000
_cell.length_b   1.000
_cell.length_c   1.000
_cell.angle_alpha   90.00
_cell.angle_beta   90.00
_cell.angle_gamma   90.00
#
_symmetry.space_group_name_H-M   'P 1'
#
loop_
_entity.id
_entity.type
_entity.pdbx_description
1 polymer ?
#
loop_
_entity_poly.entity_id
_entity_poly.type
_entity_poly.pdbx_seq_one_letter_code
_entity_poly.pdbx_strand_id
1 'polypeptide(L)'
;MRKRMKFRGFIDFFWDKEGGFSTAGMVLALLITICLLFTAARVYEVNSASADVQEVADAAALAAENVVAEFYIVVALCDATVLSLSLMFISTLALGVVCLCTPVTVSFAEAFFKAAEKIKDARDSFAEKAQHSLDKFQSVLPFLALTKAQSVFQANSSLPRGGEYSGVALLVPWEGEDDGSLVFDKSDDAQKRIESKSDELKEQGEKAEEAAKKGRASKERAFLHDSGSQTDYCMYERAEHLAGMTGSENPFFSSVETWSFSAALDRAKVYYEKRAQQEEPGGNSVAEQSNSALRKRFYEFAIQEIQKGYVYETDESFEAYFPLLPKNTNEMRETVLYTESIYPIGNSSGKEMMHAWGGCPGLNGQERMGTGSIQQLEKGSYETCTACDFKVSSMGSVASASTNIENGFEYHYLVVAKEAEEYQKAKKEFSPSAKKVKGITNDLLGYLKEAFDQACNQRIKVSPPGKFGVVCLAVNQDSQSSFSHLASLFIADSGNLGPCVALSSAVLVKESSDEKRPLSVLFLMGSLKRKLLLLDPCVFFLMFGRLFFLHIPMVMMHC
;
A
#
# COMPACT_ATOMS: atom_id res chain seq x y z
N MET A 1 13.26 108.16 -15.67
CA MET A 1 12.06 108.02 -16.53
C MET A 1 12.29 107.34 -17.89
N ARG A 2 13.43 107.53 -18.59
CA ARG A 2 13.70 106.91 -19.92
C ARG A 2 13.68 105.37 -19.98
N LYS A 3 14.08 104.66 -18.91
CA LYS A 3 14.02 103.17 -18.85
C LYS A 3 12.59 102.61 -18.77
N ARG A 4 11.67 103.29 -18.07
CA ARG A 4 10.25 102.88 -17.96
C ARG A 4 9.48 103.05 -19.28
N MET A 5 9.87 104.02 -20.11
CA MET A 5 9.20 104.31 -21.38
C MET A 5 9.58 103.30 -22.49
N LYS A 6 10.84 102.83 -22.53
CA LYS A 6 11.27 101.74 -23.43
C LYS A 6 10.62 100.40 -23.10
N PHE A 7 10.43 100.09 -21.82
CA PHE A 7 9.80 98.83 -21.39
C PHE A 7 8.29 98.80 -21.71
N ARG A 8 7.63 99.96 -21.61
CA ARG A 8 6.20 100.11 -21.89
C ARG A 8 5.88 100.06 -23.40
N GLY A 9 6.75 100.61 -24.26
CA GLY A 9 6.64 100.45 -25.71
C GLY A 9 6.93 99.03 -26.22
N PHE A 10 7.71 98.24 -25.47
CA PHE A 10 7.91 96.82 -25.76
C PHE A 10 6.68 95.99 -25.40
N ILE A 11 6.02 96.30 -24.28
CA ILE A 11 4.77 95.63 -23.86
C ILE A 11 3.61 96.00 -24.80
N ASP A 12 3.46 97.28 -25.17
CA ASP A 12 2.45 97.74 -26.14
C ASP A 12 2.68 97.15 -27.56
N PHE A 13 3.87 96.60 -27.85
CA PHE A 13 4.16 95.89 -29.09
C PHE A 13 3.66 94.43 -29.08
N PHE A 14 3.45 93.82 -27.92
CA PHE A 14 2.97 92.43 -27.77
C PHE A 14 1.52 92.34 -27.30
N TRP A 15 1.03 93.38 -26.61
CA TRP A 15 -0.31 93.46 -26.02
C TRP A 15 -1.02 94.71 -26.50
N ASP A 16 -2.26 94.55 -26.94
CA ASP A 16 -3.13 95.65 -27.32
C ASP A 16 -3.73 96.31 -26.06
N LYS A 17 -4.07 97.60 -26.17
CA LYS A 17 -4.57 98.42 -25.05
C LYS A 17 -5.94 97.98 -24.54
N GLU A 18 -6.66 97.16 -25.31
CA GLU A 18 -7.96 96.59 -24.95
C GLU A 18 -7.87 95.20 -24.28
N GLY A 19 -6.65 94.70 -24.02
CA GLY A 19 -6.43 93.45 -23.26
C GLY A 19 -6.30 92.17 -24.10
N GLY A 20 -6.11 92.29 -25.42
CA GLY A 20 -5.77 91.18 -26.32
C GLY A 20 -4.29 91.18 -26.75
N PHE A 21 -3.85 90.16 -27.50
CA PHE A 21 -2.53 90.18 -28.14
C PHE A 21 -2.51 91.20 -29.28
N SER A 22 -1.41 91.95 -29.41
CA SER A 22 -1.16 92.76 -30.61
C SER A 22 -0.94 91.84 -31.83
N THR A 23 -1.06 92.38 -33.04
CA THR A 23 -0.79 91.62 -34.27
C THR A 23 0.61 90.99 -34.28
N ALA A 24 1.62 91.70 -33.78
CA ALA A 24 2.98 91.19 -33.67
C ALA A 24 3.14 90.14 -32.56
N GLY A 25 2.41 90.28 -31.44
CA GLY A 25 2.39 89.29 -30.37
C GLY A 25 1.69 87.99 -30.77
N MET A 26 0.60 88.08 -31.53
CA MET A 26 -0.07 86.92 -32.09
C MET A 26 0.83 86.17 -33.08
N VAL A 27 1.54 86.90 -33.96
CA VAL A 27 2.50 86.30 -34.89
C VAL A 27 3.63 85.59 -34.12
N LEU A 28 4.22 86.21 -33.10
CA LEU A 28 5.27 85.56 -32.31
C LEU A 28 4.76 84.31 -31.58
N ALA A 29 3.57 84.37 -30.97
CA ALA A 29 2.96 83.22 -30.31
C ALA A 29 2.69 82.06 -31.30
N LEU A 30 2.20 82.36 -32.50
CA LEU A 30 2.02 81.35 -33.56
C LEU A 30 3.35 80.74 -33.99
N LEU A 31 4.39 81.55 -34.22
CA LEU A 31 5.72 81.05 -34.61
C LEU A 31 6.32 80.15 -33.53
N ILE A 32 6.22 80.52 -32.24
CA ILE A 32 6.70 79.71 -31.12
C ILE A 32 5.92 78.39 -31.04
N THR A 33 4.59 78.43 -31.18
CA THR A 33 3.75 77.23 -31.11
C THR A 33 4.05 76.27 -32.25
N ILE A 34 4.25 76.78 -33.47
CA ILE A 34 4.64 76.00 -34.64
C ILE A 34 6.04 75.39 -34.43
N CYS A 35 7.00 76.15 -33.90
CA CYS A 35 8.33 75.65 -33.58
C CYS A 35 8.28 74.50 -32.54
N LEU A 36 7.47 74.64 -31.49
CA LEU A 36 7.26 73.59 -30.48
C LEU A 36 6.60 72.35 -31.07
N LEU A 37 5.62 72.52 -31.95
CA LEU A 37 4.94 71.40 -32.62
C LEU A 37 5.91 70.60 -33.51
N PHE A 38 6.71 71.29 -34.34
CA PHE A 38 7.73 70.62 -35.13
C PHE A 38 8.79 69.95 -34.24
N THR A 39 9.19 70.58 -33.13
CA THR A 39 10.15 69.98 -32.19
C THR A 39 9.58 68.72 -31.52
N ALA A 40 8.32 68.75 -31.09
CA ALA A 40 7.65 67.59 -30.51
C ALA A 40 7.49 66.45 -31.52
N ALA A 41 7.16 66.76 -32.78
CA ALA A 41 7.12 65.76 -33.85
C ALA A 41 8.48 65.10 -34.08
N ARG A 42 9.58 65.87 -34.03
CA ARG A 42 10.95 65.32 -34.13
C ARG A 42 11.29 64.38 -32.99
N VAL A 43 10.96 64.76 -31.75
CA VAL A 43 11.18 63.90 -30.57
C VAL A 43 10.34 62.62 -30.68
N TYR A 44 9.10 62.73 -31.17
CA TYR A 44 8.23 61.57 -31.37
C TYR A 44 8.81 60.57 -32.38
N GLU A 45 9.32 61.03 -33.53
CA GLU A 45 9.92 60.15 -34.53
C GLU A 45 11.20 59.47 -34.05
N VAL A 46 12.09 60.19 -33.33
CA VAL A 46 13.30 59.59 -32.74
C VAL A 46 12.93 58.52 -31.69
N ASN A 47 11.93 58.82 -30.87
CA ASN A 47 11.42 57.86 -29.88
C ASN A 47 10.76 56.66 -30.57
N SER A 48 10.05 56.87 -31.67
CA SER A 48 9.44 55.79 -32.46
C SER A 48 10.52 54.86 -33.04
N ALA A 49 11.56 55.42 -33.67
CA ALA A 49 12.66 54.62 -34.21
C ALA A 49 13.40 53.85 -33.11
N SER A 50 13.58 54.44 -31.92
CA SER A 50 14.18 53.76 -30.77
C SER A 50 13.28 52.64 -30.24
N ALA A 51 11.97 52.87 -30.20
CA ALA A 51 10.98 51.86 -29.79
C ALA A 51 10.97 50.67 -30.75
N ASP A 52 11.04 50.90 -32.07
CA ASP A 52 11.06 49.84 -33.07
C ASP A 52 12.25 48.88 -32.86
N VAL A 53 13.47 49.41 -32.63
CA VAL A 53 14.65 48.55 -32.37
C VAL A 53 14.54 47.84 -31.03
N GLN A 54 13.98 48.50 -30.01
CA GLN A 54 13.77 47.89 -28.69
C GLN A 54 12.77 46.73 -28.74
N GLU A 55 11.65 46.89 -29.46
CA GLU A 55 10.67 45.80 -29.63
C GLU A 55 11.29 44.57 -30.30
N VAL A 56 12.15 44.78 -31.31
CA VAL A 56 12.87 43.68 -31.97
C VAL A 56 13.89 43.03 -31.03
N ALA A 57 14.62 43.81 -30.24
CA ALA A 57 15.56 43.28 -29.24
C ALA A 57 14.83 42.45 -28.17
N ASP A 58 13.70 42.93 -27.66
CA ASP A 58 12.87 42.24 -26.68
C ASP A 58 12.32 40.93 -27.25
N ALA A 59 11.79 40.96 -28.48
CA ALA A 59 11.31 39.77 -29.17
C ALA A 59 12.43 38.73 -29.41
N ALA A 60 13.63 39.19 -29.79
CA ALA A 60 14.78 38.31 -30.00
C ALA A 60 15.31 37.71 -28.70
N ALA A 61 15.36 38.48 -27.61
CA ALA A 61 15.71 37.99 -26.28
C ALA A 61 14.73 36.92 -25.80
N LEU A 62 13.42 37.16 -25.93
CA LEU A 62 12.38 36.18 -25.58
C LEU A 62 12.45 34.92 -26.45
N ALA A 63 12.72 35.05 -27.75
CA ALA A 63 12.83 33.91 -28.66
C ALA A 63 14.06 33.03 -28.34
N ALA A 64 15.17 33.64 -27.95
CA ALA A 64 16.36 32.93 -27.49
C ALA A 64 16.13 32.24 -26.13
N GLU A 65 15.53 32.94 -25.17
CA GLU A 65 15.20 32.38 -23.84
C GLU A 65 14.21 31.21 -23.92
N ASN A 66 13.28 31.25 -24.88
CA ASN A 66 12.33 30.16 -25.12
C ASN A 66 13.03 28.83 -25.46
N VAL A 67 14.25 28.85 -26.02
CA VAL A 67 15.03 27.61 -26.26
C VAL A 67 15.44 26.96 -24.95
N VAL A 68 15.88 27.76 -23.96
CA VAL A 68 16.21 27.27 -22.61
C VAL A 68 14.95 26.78 -21.91
N ALA A 69 13.81 27.45 -22.13
CA ALA A 69 12.51 27.00 -21.60
C ALA A 69 12.12 25.61 -22.15
N GLU A 70 12.25 25.41 -23.46
CA GLU A 70 11.98 24.12 -24.12
C GLU A 70 12.93 23.03 -23.62
N PHE A 71 14.20 23.35 -23.34
CA PHE A 71 15.15 22.43 -22.71
C PHE A 71 14.66 21.95 -21.34
N TYR A 72 14.24 22.87 -20.46
CA TYR A 72 13.71 22.50 -19.14
C TYR A 72 12.45 21.63 -19.22
N ILE A 73 11.61 21.80 -20.25
CA ILE A 73 10.45 20.91 -20.48
C ILE A 73 10.92 19.49 -20.79
N VAL A 74 11.95 19.33 -21.63
CA VAL A 74 12.53 18.01 -21.95
C VAL A 74 13.13 17.36 -20.71
N VAL A 75 13.85 18.14 -19.89
CA VAL A 75 14.43 17.66 -18.62
C VAL A 75 13.34 17.19 -17.68
N ALA A 76 12.28 17.98 -17.49
CA ALA A 76 11.16 17.63 -16.64
C ALA A 76 10.43 16.36 -17.11
N LEU A 77 10.32 16.18 -18.43
CA LEU A 77 9.78 14.94 -19.01
C LEU A 77 10.68 13.73 -18.71
N CYS A 78 11.99 13.85 -18.93
CA CYS A 78 12.95 12.80 -18.61
C CYS A 78 12.93 12.44 -17.11
N ASP A 79 12.89 13.45 -16.24
CA ASP A 79 12.80 13.29 -14.79
C ASP A 79 11.51 12.54 -14.39
N ALA A 80 10.36 12.98 -14.92
CA ALA A 80 9.08 12.33 -14.68
C ALA A 80 9.06 10.86 -15.16
N THR A 81 9.70 10.56 -16.30
CA THR A 81 9.80 9.18 -16.79
C THR A 81 10.70 8.30 -15.90
N VAL A 82 11.85 8.80 -15.44
CA VAL A 82 12.72 8.07 -14.51
C VAL A 82 12.02 7.83 -13.18
N LEU A 83 11.34 8.84 -12.63
CA LEU A 83 10.55 8.70 -11.41
C LEU A 83 9.44 7.66 -11.60
N SER A 84 8.72 7.71 -12.72
CA SER A 84 7.64 6.75 -13.02
C SER A 84 8.16 5.32 -13.09
N LEU A 85 9.27 5.08 -13.79
CA LEU A 85 9.89 3.76 -13.86
C LEU A 85 10.41 3.28 -12.49
N SER A 86 10.97 4.19 -11.68
CA SER A 86 11.42 3.88 -10.31
C SER A 86 10.27 3.46 -9.41
N LEU A 87 9.17 4.22 -9.42
CA LEU A 87 7.97 3.91 -8.63
C LEU A 87 7.30 2.62 -9.12
N MET A 88 7.27 2.39 -10.43
CA MET A 88 6.72 1.16 -11.01
C MET A 88 7.55 -0.07 -10.59
N PHE A 89 8.88 0.04 -10.65
CA PHE A 89 9.82 -0.98 -10.17
C PHE A 89 9.56 -1.34 -8.70
N ILE A 90 9.59 -0.34 -7.81
CA ILE A 90 9.38 -0.53 -6.36
C ILE A 90 8.00 -1.14 -6.09
N SER A 91 6.95 -0.65 -6.76
CA SER A 91 5.59 -1.16 -6.59
C SER A 91 5.47 -2.61 -7.06
N THR A 92 6.13 -2.97 -8.16
CA THR A 92 6.12 -4.33 -8.72
C THR A 92 6.90 -5.30 -7.82
N LEU A 93 8.03 -4.85 -7.24
CA LEU A 93 8.74 -5.61 -6.20
C LEU A 93 7.88 -5.83 -4.95
N ALA A 94 7.21 -4.78 -4.47
CA ALA A 94 6.33 -4.85 -3.31
C ALA A 94 5.18 -5.85 -3.54
N LEU A 95 4.58 -5.84 -4.74
CA LEU A 95 3.57 -6.83 -5.13
C LEU A 95 4.13 -8.25 -5.12
N GLY A 96 5.36 -8.46 -5.61
CA GLY A 96 6.04 -9.76 -5.52
C GLY A 96 6.19 -10.25 -4.07
N VAL A 97 6.60 -9.38 -3.14
CA VAL A 97 6.71 -9.70 -1.70
C VAL A 97 5.34 -10.04 -1.10
N VAL A 98 4.30 -9.26 -1.41
CA VAL A 98 2.93 -9.55 -0.96
C VAL A 98 2.45 -10.89 -1.49
N CYS A 99 2.71 -11.20 -2.77
CA CYS A 99 2.35 -12.47 -3.37
C CYS A 99 2.98 -13.67 -2.66
N LEU A 100 4.23 -13.54 -2.16
CA LEU A 100 4.89 -14.59 -1.37
C LEU A 100 4.24 -14.83 0.00
N CYS A 101 3.55 -13.83 0.56
CA CYS A 101 2.92 -13.95 1.88
C CYS A 101 1.59 -14.73 1.83
N THR A 102 0.99 -14.88 0.64
CA THR A 102 -0.33 -15.49 0.48
C THR A 102 -0.28 -16.71 -0.44
N PRO A 103 -0.72 -17.91 0.03
CA PRO A 103 -0.61 -19.15 -0.74
C PRO A 103 -1.29 -19.12 -2.11
N VAL A 104 -2.43 -18.43 -2.22
CA VAL A 104 -3.22 -18.34 -3.46
C VAL A 104 -2.47 -17.59 -4.57
N THR A 105 -1.55 -16.69 -4.20
CA THR A 105 -0.87 -15.80 -5.13
C THR A 105 0.63 -16.06 -5.26
N VAL A 106 1.19 -17.01 -4.50
CA VAL A 106 2.63 -17.29 -4.47
C VAL A 106 3.20 -17.61 -5.86
N SER A 107 2.39 -18.23 -6.72
CA SER A 107 2.75 -18.54 -8.11
C SER A 107 2.96 -17.31 -9.00
N PHE A 108 2.37 -16.17 -8.65
CA PHE A 108 2.55 -14.91 -9.39
C PHE A 108 3.81 -14.14 -8.97
N ALA A 109 4.40 -14.44 -7.81
CA ALA A 109 5.54 -13.69 -7.27
C ALA A 109 6.73 -13.66 -8.25
N GLU A 110 7.07 -14.80 -8.86
CA GLU A 110 8.16 -14.90 -9.84
C GLU A 110 7.91 -14.04 -11.08
N ALA A 111 6.65 -13.95 -11.54
CA ALA A 111 6.29 -13.10 -12.67
C ALA A 111 6.46 -11.62 -12.33
N PHE A 112 6.10 -11.21 -11.11
CA PHE A 112 6.33 -9.84 -10.63
C PHE A 112 7.82 -9.53 -10.49
N PHE A 113 8.65 -10.44 -9.94
CA PHE A 113 10.10 -10.20 -9.83
C PHE A 113 10.76 -10.08 -11.21
N LYS A 114 10.43 -10.94 -12.17
CA LYS A 114 10.92 -10.82 -13.56
C LYS A 114 10.45 -9.53 -14.25
N ALA A 115 9.22 -9.09 -13.98
CA ALA A 115 8.73 -7.82 -14.51
C ALA A 115 9.48 -6.63 -13.88
N ALA A 116 9.74 -6.68 -12.57
CA ALA A 116 10.50 -5.67 -11.86
C ALA A 116 11.93 -5.56 -12.40
N GLU A 117 12.63 -6.67 -12.62
CA GLU A 117 13.97 -6.69 -13.22
C GLU A 117 13.99 -5.99 -14.59
N LYS A 118 13.03 -6.30 -15.47
CA LYS A 118 12.91 -5.61 -16.77
C LYS A 118 12.64 -4.11 -16.64
N ILE A 119 11.83 -3.70 -15.67
CA ILE A 119 11.53 -2.29 -15.42
C ILE A 119 12.78 -1.57 -14.89
N LYS A 120 13.55 -2.23 -14.02
CA LYS A 120 14.83 -1.73 -13.53
C LYS A 120 15.82 -1.51 -14.67
N ASP A 121 16.03 -2.51 -15.52
CA ASP A 121 16.94 -2.38 -16.66
C ASP A 121 16.52 -1.26 -17.61
N ALA A 122 15.21 -1.12 -17.85
CA ALA A 122 14.66 -0.03 -18.63
C ALA A 122 14.88 1.33 -17.96
N ARG A 123 14.69 1.44 -16.64
CA ARG A 123 14.96 2.64 -15.85
C ARG A 123 16.42 3.04 -15.96
N ASP A 124 17.33 2.12 -15.66
CA ASP A 124 18.77 2.38 -15.59
C ASP A 124 19.31 2.77 -16.96
N SER A 125 18.94 2.03 -18.01
CA SER A 125 19.33 2.36 -19.38
C SER A 125 18.73 3.68 -19.87
N PHE A 126 17.49 3.99 -19.49
CA PHE A 126 16.87 5.27 -19.85
C PHE A 126 17.54 6.43 -19.11
N ALA A 127 17.79 6.31 -17.80
CA ALA A 127 18.41 7.34 -17.00
C ALA A 127 19.82 7.70 -17.52
N GLU A 128 20.63 6.70 -17.83
CA GLU A 128 21.97 6.88 -18.41
C GLU A 128 21.91 7.57 -19.79
N LYS A 129 21.05 7.07 -20.69
CA LYS A 129 20.88 7.66 -22.02
C LYS A 129 20.31 9.07 -21.96
N ALA A 130 19.38 9.34 -21.05
CA ALA A 130 18.79 10.66 -20.87
C ALA A 130 19.85 11.66 -20.40
N GLN A 131 20.64 11.32 -19.38
CA GLN A 131 21.73 12.18 -18.89
C GLN A 131 22.72 12.52 -20.00
N HIS A 132 23.26 11.51 -20.68
CA HIS A 132 24.22 11.71 -21.77
C HIS A 132 23.61 12.50 -22.94
N SER A 133 22.31 12.33 -23.23
CA SER A 133 21.64 13.09 -24.30
C SER A 133 21.35 14.53 -23.90
N LEU A 134 20.96 14.76 -22.65
CA LEU A 134 20.73 16.09 -22.10
C LEU A 134 22.04 16.89 -22.04
N ASP A 135 23.15 16.26 -21.63
CA ASP A 135 24.48 16.87 -21.64
C ASP A 135 24.91 17.28 -23.07
N LYS A 136 24.72 16.39 -24.04
CA LYS A 136 24.94 16.74 -25.46
C LYS A 136 24.04 17.87 -25.92
N PHE A 137 22.77 17.85 -25.55
CA PHE A 137 21.83 18.90 -25.95
C PHE A 137 22.19 20.25 -25.30
N GLN A 138 22.67 20.23 -24.06
CA GLN A 138 23.18 21.39 -23.34
C GLN A 138 24.31 22.09 -24.09
N SER A 139 25.22 21.32 -24.70
CA SER A 139 26.35 21.87 -25.47
C SER A 139 25.96 22.66 -26.72
N VAL A 140 24.76 22.43 -27.28
CA VAL A 140 24.27 23.12 -28.49
C VAL A 140 23.29 24.26 -28.19
N LEU A 141 22.84 24.41 -26.94
CA LEU A 141 21.87 25.44 -26.56
C LEU A 141 22.28 26.86 -26.96
N PRO A 142 23.54 27.32 -26.76
CA PRO A 142 23.93 28.68 -27.15
C PRO A 142 23.76 28.93 -28.65
N PHE A 143 24.05 27.93 -29.49
CA PHE A 143 23.89 28.02 -30.94
C PHE A 143 22.41 28.05 -31.36
N LEU A 144 21.57 27.24 -30.72
CA LEU A 144 20.13 27.22 -30.99
C LEU A 144 19.46 28.52 -30.56
N ALA A 145 19.81 29.05 -29.39
CA ALA A 145 19.32 30.33 -28.89
C ALA A 145 19.72 31.47 -29.84
N LEU A 146 20.97 31.51 -30.29
CA LEU A 146 21.43 32.48 -31.28
C LEU A 146 20.66 32.35 -32.60
N THR A 147 20.45 31.13 -33.10
CA THR A 147 19.69 30.89 -34.35
C THR A 147 18.25 31.37 -34.25
N LYS A 148 17.58 31.17 -33.11
CA LYS A 148 16.23 31.70 -32.86
C LYS A 148 16.21 33.22 -32.82
N ALA A 149 17.16 33.87 -32.17
CA ALA A 149 17.29 35.32 -32.21
C ALA A 149 17.51 35.85 -33.65
N GLN A 150 18.39 35.21 -34.42
CA GLN A 150 18.61 35.58 -35.84
C GLN A 150 17.32 35.49 -36.67
N SER A 151 16.50 34.47 -36.43
CA SER A 151 15.22 34.33 -37.14
C SER A 151 14.26 35.50 -36.83
N VAL A 152 14.30 36.05 -35.62
CA VAL A 152 13.51 37.25 -35.25
C VAL A 152 14.04 38.48 -35.97
N PHE A 153 15.36 38.68 -36.02
CA PHE A 153 15.95 39.79 -36.76
C PHE A 153 15.57 39.73 -38.24
N GLN A 154 15.78 38.60 -38.90
CA GLN A 154 15.46 38.40 -40.32
C GLN A 154 13.97 38.59 -40.62
N ALA A 155 13.08 38.08 -39.75
CA ALA A 155 11.64 38.23 -39.90
C ALA A 155 11.23 39.72 -39.88
N ASN A 156 11.80 40.51 -38.97
CA ASN A 156 11.53 41.93 -38.87
C ASN A 156 12.17 42.75 -40.02
N SER A 157 13.30 42.30 -40.56
CA SER A 157 13.91 42.94 -41.74
C SER A 157 13.15 42.69 -43.05
N SER A 158 12.38 41.60 -43.12
CA SER A 158 11.63 41.22 -44.33
C SER A 158 10.29 41.98 -44.50
N LEU A 159 9.87 42.77 -43.51
CA LEU A 159 8.59 43.47 -43.53
C LEU A 159 8.61 44.65 -44.52
N PRO A 160 7.48 45.02 -45.15
CA PRO A 160 7.41 46.16 -46.09
C PRO A 160 7.76 47.53 -45.51
N ARG A 161 7.76 47.65 -44.17
CA ARG A 161 8.24 48.81 -43.39
C ARG A 161 9.36 48.41 -42.42
N GLY A 162 9.96 47.24 -42.62
CA GLY A 162 11.00 46.67 -41.77
C GLY A 162 12.34 47.35 -41.99
N GLY A 163 13.12 47.50 -40.91
CA GLY A 163 14.48 48.01 -40.96
C GLY A 163 15.51 46.90 -41.22
N GLU A 164 16.75 47.22 -41.60
CA GLU A 164 17.84 46.23 -41.69
C GLU A 164 18.34 45.82 -40.29
N TYR A 165 17.67 44.84 -39.66
CA TYR A 165 18.05 44.31 -38.36
C TYR A 165 19.13 43.24 -38.42
N SER A 166 20.12 43.35 -37.54
CA SER A 166 21.14 42.34 -37.24
C SER A 166 21.48 42.38 -35.75
N GLY A 167 21.99 41.29 -35.20
CA GLY A 167 22.28 41.28 -33.76
C GLY A 167 22.91 39.99 -33.27
N VAL A 168 22.99 39.85 -31.95
CA VAL A 168 23.48 38.65 -31.26
C VAL A 168 22.67 38.40 -29.99
N ALA A 169 22.47 37.13 -29.64
CA ALA A 169 21.92 36.71 -28.36
C ALA A 169 22.92 35.80 -27.65
N LEU A 170 23.14 36.05 -26.36
CA LEU A 170 24.12 35.36 -25.52
C LEU A 170 23.42 34.78 -24.29
N LEU A 171 23.57 33.48 -24.09
CA LEU A 171 23.10 32.79 -22.89
C LEU A 171 24.00 33.13 -21.70
N VAL A 172 23.41 33.33 -20.53
CA VAL A 172 24.11 33.62 -19.28
C VAL A 172 23.75 32.56 -18.22
N PRO A 173 24.71 31.75 -17.74
CA PRO A 173 26.08 31.62 -18.21
C PRO A 173 26.14 31.02 -19.63
N TRP A 174 27.29 31.19 -20.30
CA TRP A 174 27.51 30.65 -21.65
C TRP A 174 27.73 29.13 -21.65
N GLU A 175 28.31 28.60 -20.57
CA GLU A 175 28.55 27.17 -20.36
C GLU A 175 27.61 26.66 -19.27
N GLY A 176 27.25 25.38 -19.38
CA GLY A 176 26.51 24.70 -18.33
C GLY A 176 27.43 23.89 -17.41
N GLU A 177 26.89 23.48 -16.28
CA GLU A 177 27.59 22.65 -15.28
C GLU A 177 27.13 21.19 -15.41
N ASP A 178 28.03 20.26 -15.08
CA ASP A 178 27.70 18.84 -14.91
C ASP A 178 27.21 18.61 -13.47
N ASP A 179 25.95 18.24 -13.33
CA ASP A 179 25.27 18.05 -12.04
C ASP A 179 25.30 16.60 -11.53
N GLY A 180 26.05 15.71 -12.21
CA GLY A 180 26.28 14.33 -11.81
C GLY A 180 25.15 13.38 -12.19
N SER A 181 25.42 12.07 -12.03
CA SER A 181 24.49 11.01 -12.41
C SER A 181 23.52 10.62 -11.28
N LEU A 182 22.36 10.12 -11.69
CA LEU A 182 21.42 9.44 -10.79
C LEU A 182 22.01 8.10 -10.30
N VAL A 183 21.76 7.80 -9.03
CA VAL A 183 22.31 6.65 -8.29
C VAL A 183 21.18 5.92 -7.56
N PHE A 184 20.88 4.68 -7.93
CA PHE A 184 19.69 3.95 -7.45
C PHE A 184 19.97 2.90 -6.35
N ASP A 185 21.03 3.09 -5.57
CA ASP A 185 21.57 2.10 -4.62
C ASP A 185 20.53 1.51 -3.64
N LYS A 186 19.60 2.31 -3.10
CA LYS A 186 18.59 1.81 -2.15
C LYS A 186 17.62 0.84 -2.81
N SER A 187 17.28 1.11 -4.06
CA SER A 187 16.39 0.24 -4.83
C SER A 187 17.08 -1.07 -5.23
N ASP A 188 18.38 -1.01 -5.52
CA ASP A 188 19.22 -2.17 -5.84
C ASP A 188 19.47 -3.03 -4.59
N ASP A 189 19.71 -2.40 -3.44
CA ASP A 189 19.80 -3.08 -2.15
C ASP A 189 18.48 -3.74 -1.76
N ALA A 190 17.35 -3.05 -1.93
CA ALA A 190 16.02 -3.62 -1.66
C ALA A 190 15.77 -4.88 -2.49
N GLN A 191 16.08 -4.84 -3.80
CA GLN A 191 15.96 -6.01 -4.67
C GLN A 191 16.82 -7.19 -4.18
N LYS A 192 18.11 -6.96 -3.91
CA LYS A 192 19.02 -8.02 -3.42
C LYS A 192 18.52 -8.63 -2.10
N ARG A 193 17.99 -7.80 -1.19
CA ARG A 193 17.43 -8.27 0.08
C ARG A 193 16.19 -9.14 -0.14
N ILE A 194 15.31 -8.73 -1.06
CA ILE A 194 14.12 -9.52 -1.44
C ILE A 194 14.54 -10.86 -2.04
N GLU A 195 15.46 -10.86 -3.00
CA GLU A 195 15.98 -12.10 -3.61
C GLU A 195 16.53 -13.04 -2.53
N SER A 196 17.37 -12.52 -1.62
CA SER A 196 17.99 -13.32 -0.55
C SER A 196 17.02 -13.91 0.48
N LYS A 197 15.87 -13.25 0.73
CA LYS A 197 14.87 -13.67 1.73
C LYS A 197 13.64 -14.34 1.10
N SER A 198 13.54 -14.39 -0.23
CA SER A 198 12.35 -14.88 -0.94
C SER A 198 12.05 -16.35 -0.66
N ASP A 199 13.07 -17.22 -0.72
CA ASP A 199 12.94 -18.65 -0.45
C ASP A 199 12.58 -18.91 1.02
N GLU A 200 13.20 -18.19 1.96
CA GLU A 200 12.87 -18.28 3.39
C GLU A 200 11.41 -17.86 3.64
N LEU A 201 10.98 -16.75 3.04
CA LEU A 201 9.60 -16.25 3.17
C LEU A 201 8.59 -17.28 2.63
N LYS A 202 8.90 -17.89 1.47
CA LYS A 202 8.08 -18.94 0.88
C LYS A 202 8.01 -20.19 1.76
N GLU A 203 9.15 -20.68 2.26
CA GLU A 203 9.21 -21.86 3.12
C GLU A 203 8.44 -21.65 4.44
N GLN A 204 8.62 -20.50 5.09
CA GLN A 204 7.87 -20.18 6.31
C GLN A 204 6.37 -20.00 6.04
N GLY A 205 6.01 -19.44 4.88
CA GLY A 205 4.63 -19.34 4.41
C GLY A 205 3.98 -20.71 4.19
N GLU A 206 4.68 -21.63 3.53
CA GLU A 206 4.21 -23.01 3.32
C GLU A 206 4.02 -23.75 4.65
N LYS A 207 4.98 -23.63 5.59
CA LYS A 207 4.86 -24.21 6.94
C LYS A 207 3.68 -23.65 7.72
N ALA A 208 3.45 -22.33 7.66
CA ALA A 208 2.31 -21.70 8.29
C ALA A 208 0.99 -22.19 7.66
N GLU A 209 0.92 -22.28 6.33
CA GLU A 209 -0.28 -22.76 5.64
C GLU A 209 -0.58 -24.24 5.93
N GLU A 210 0.44 -25.10 5.98
CA GLU A 210 0.26 -26.51 6.31
C GLU A 210 -0.26 -26.69 7.74
N ALA A 211 0.32 -25.96 8.70
CA ALA A 211 -0.15 -25.96 10.08
C ALA A 211 -1.59 -25.42 10.19
N ALA A 212 -1.94 -24.36 9.45
CA ALA A 212 -3.29 -23.81 9.41
C ALA A 212 -4.30 -24.82 8.83
N LYS A 213 -3.94 -25.54 7.76
CA LYS A 213 -4.77 -26.62 7.17
C LYS A 213 -4.98 -27.77 8.15
N LYS A 214 -3.93 -28.24 8.81
CA LYS A 214 -4.01 -29.28 9.85
C LYS A 214 -4.94 -28.86 10.98
N GLY A 215 -4.80 -27.61 11.44
CA GLY A 215 -5.68 -27.03 12.45
C GLY A 215 -7.13 -26.99 11.97
N ARG A 216 -7.41 -26.44 10.79
CA ARG A 216 -8.77 -26.36 10.24
C ARG A 216 -9.42 -27.74 10.10
N ALA A 217 -8.68 -28.72 9.56
CA ALA A 217 -9.16 -30.08 9.42
C ALA A 217 -9.47 -30.74 10.77
N SER A 218 -8.65 -30.48 11.80
CA SER A 218 -8.88 -31.02 13.15
C SER A 218 -10.10 -30.37 13.80
N LYS A 219 -10.27 -29.05 13.66
CA LYS A 219 -11.46 -28.33 14.14
C LYS A 219 -12.74 -28.81 13.43
N GLU A 220 -12.67 -29.10 12.13
CA GLU A 220 -13.78 -29.67 11.37
C GLU A 220 -14.14 -31.09 11.82
N ARG A 221 -13.15 -31.98 12.01
CA ARG A 221 -13.39 -33.32 12.56
C ARG A 221 -13.99 -33.26 13.96
N ALA A 222 -13.50 -32.38 14.84
CA ALA A 222 -14.08 -32.19 16.16
C ALA A 222 -15.54 -31.73 16.09
N PHE A 223 -15.85 -30.76 15.23
CA PHE A 223 -17.21 -30.29 15.01
C PHE A 223 -18.15 -31.41 14.53
N LEU A 224 -17.72 -32.24 13.58
CA LEU A 224 -18.52 -33.38 13.10
C LEU A 224 -18.88 -34.36 14.22
N HIS A 225 -17.99 -34.53 15.21
CA HIS A 225 -18.24 -35.40 16.36
C HIS A 225 -19.00 -34.71 17.50
N ASP A 226 -19.09 -33.37 17.54
CA ASP A 226 -19.90 -32.67 18.55
C ASP A 226 -21.31 -32.31 18.08
N SER A 227 -21.45 -31.63 16.94
CA SER A 227 -22.71 -31.04 16.46
C SER A 227 -23.00 -31.22 14.95
N GLY A 228 -22.02 -31.70 14.18
CA GLY A 228 -22.04 -31.62 12.71
C GLY A 228 -22.24 -32.94 11.95
N SER A 229 -22.58 -34.05 12.63
CA SER A 229 -22.62 -35.36 11.97
C SER A 229 -23.65 -35.44 10.85
N GLN A 230 -23.27 -36.10 9.75
CA GLN A 230 -24.14 -36.37 8.59
C GLN A 230 -24.72 -37.79 8.61
N THR A 231 -24.20 -38.66 9.48
CA THR A 231 -24.57 -40.08 9.55
C THR A 231 -24.76 -40.49 11.02
N ASP A 232 -25.95 -40.14 11.50
CA ASP A 232 -26.73 -40.69 12.61
C ASP A 232 -26.37 -40.51 14.09
N TYR A 233 -25.13 -40.25 14.54
CA TYR A 233 -24.90 -39.87 15.96
C TYR A 233 -23.67 -38.94 16.14
N CYS A 234 -23.81 -37.86 16.92
CA CYS A 234 -22.73 -37.06 17.50
C CYS A 234 -23.06 -36.65 18.95
N MET A 235 -22.18 -35.91 19.63
CA MET A 235 -22.42 -35.59 21.06
C MET A 235 -23.74 -34.86 21.28
N TYR A 236 -24.16 -33.98 20.36
CA TYR A 236 -25.42 -33.27 20.41
C TYR A 236 -26.64 -34.20 20.45
N GLU A 237 -26.81 -35.11 19.47
CA GLU A 237 -27.98 -36.00 19.43
C GLU A 237 -27.91 -37.06 20.54
N ARG A 238 -26.70 -37.48 20.92
CA ARG A 238 -26.51 -38.42 22.04
C ARG A 238 -26.87 -37.80 23.38
N ALA A 239 -26.53 -36.53 23.60
CA ALA A 239 -26.92 -35.79 24.79
C ALA A 239 -28.43 -35.60 24.87
N GLU A 240 -29.09 -35.34 23.75
CA GLU A 240 -30.55 -35.28 23.68
C GLU A 240 -31.18 -36.64 23.98
N HIS A 241 -30.74 -37.70 23.30
CA HIS A 241 -31.35 -39.03 23.40
C HIS A 241 -31.12 -39.71 24.77
N LEU A 242 -29.92 -39.58 25.35
CA LEU A 242 -29.56 -40.29 26.59
C LEU A 242 -29.73 -39.48 27.86
N ALA A 243 -29.68 -38.16 27.78
CA ALA A 243 -29.75 -37.26 28.94
C ALA A 243 -30.93 -36.27 28.88
N GLY A 244 -31.70 -36.28 27.78
CA GLY A 244 -32.86 -35.39 27.61
C GLY A 244 -32.49 -33.91 27.49
N MET A 245 -31.24 -33.60 27.12
CA MET A 245 -30.75 -32.23 27.08
C MET A 245 -31.28 -31.49 25.84
N THR A 246 -31.86 -30.31 26.03
CA THR A 246 -32.44 -29.49 24.95
C THR A 246 -32.20 -28.00 25.16
N GLY A 247 -32.41 -27.19 24.13
CA GLY A 247 -32.36 -25.72 24.23
C GLY A 247 -31.00 -25.20 24.66
N SER A 248 -30.96 -24.36 25.69
CA SER A 248 -29.71 -23.75 26.19
C SER A 248 -28.76 -24.76 26.86
N GLU A 249 -29.26 -25.91 27.30
CA GLU A 249 -28.45 -26.98 27.89
C GLU A 249 -27.73 -27.82 26.82
N ASN A 250 -28.24 -27.81 25.58
CA ASN A 250 -27.70 -28.56 24.44
C ASN A 250 -27.76 -27.68 23.18
N PRO A 251 -26.95 -26.62 23.06
CA PRO A 251 -27.00 -25.74 21.89
C PRO A 251 -26.58 -26.49 20.62
N PHE A 252 -27.33 -26.28 19.54
CA PHE A 252 -27.01 -26.78 18.21
C PHE A 252 -26.16 -25.76 17.43
N PHE A 253 -25.14 -26.24 16.72
CA PHE A 253 -24.28 -25.43 15.88
C PHE A 253 -24.37 -25.89 14.43
N SER A 254 -24.76 -25.00 13.53
CA SER A 254 -24.95 -25.34 12.12
C SER A 254 -23.66 -25.35 11.30
N SER A 255 -22.56 -24.78 11.82
CA SER A 255 -21.27 -24.77 11.13
C SER A 255 -20.07 -24.70 12.09
N VAL A 256 -18.91 -25.13 11.60
CA VAL A 256 -17.62 -25.10 12.30
C VAL A 256 -17.25 -23.68 12.77
N GLU A 257 -17.65 -22.65 12.01
CA GLU A 257 -17.36 -21.24 12.30
C GLU A 257 -18.14 -20.71 13.52
N THR A 258 -19.37 -21.20 13.72
CA THR A 258 -20.19 -20.85 14.89
C THR A 258 -19.87 -21.69 16.12
N TRP A 259 -19.13 -22.78 15.92
CA TRP A 259 -18.79 -23.75 16.94
C TRP A 259 -17.40 -23.50 17.55
N SER A 260 -17.23 -23.88 18.81
CA SER A 260 -15.95 -23.81 19.53
C SER A 260 -15.76 -25.05 20.40
N PHE A 261 -14.51 -25.35 20.75
CA PHE A 261 -14.20 -26.49 21.62
C PHE A 261 -14.85 -26.37 23.01
N SER A 262 -15.05 -25.14 23.51
CA SER A 262 -15.74 -24.91 24.79
C SER A 262 -17.18 -25.43 24.74
N ALA A 263 -17.88 -25.28 23.62
CA ALA A 263 -19.24 -25.77 23.48
C ALA A 263 -19.35 -27.30 23.70
N ALA A 264 -18.41 -28.06 23.15
CA ALA A 264 -18.37 -29.51 23.34
C ALA A 264 -18.02 -29.91 24.79
N LEU A 265 -17.10 -29.18 25.41
CA LEU A 265 -16.74 -29.43 26.81
C LEU A 265 -17.91 -29.11 27.76
N ASP A 266 -18.58 -27.97 27.56
CA ASP A 266 -19.73 -27.56 28.37
C ASP A 266 -20.90 -28.54 28.20
N ARG A 267 -21.13 -29.04 26.97
CA ARG A 267 -22.08 -30.11 26.71
C ARG A 267 -21.75 -31.36 27.51
N ALA A 268 -20.48 -31.77 27.54
CA ALA A 268 -20.05 -32.93 28.32
C ALA A 268 -20.24 -32.74 29.84
N LYS A 269 -19.99 -31.54 30.37
CA LYS A 269 -20.23 -31.21 31.79
C LYS A 269 -21.70 -31.42 32.16
N VAL A 270 -22.62 -30.86 31.38
CA VAL A 270 -24.07 -30.99 31.62
C VAL A 270 -24.55 -32.43 31.40
N TYR A 271 -24.01 -33.13 30.39
CA TYR A 271 -24.36 -34.51 30.08
C TYR A 271 -24.17 -35.44 31.27
N TYR A 272 -23.00 -35.45 31.90
CA TYR A 272 -22.76 -36.34 33.04
C TYR A 272 -23.58 -35.95 34.28
N GLU A 273 -23.83 -34.67 34.50
CA GLU A 273 -24.73 -34.20 35.58
C GLU A 273 -26.15 -34.74 35.41
N LYS A 274 -26.71 -34.65 34.20
CA LYS A 274 -28.05 -35.18 33.89
C LYS A 274 -28.09 -36.70 33.96
N ARG A 275 -27.09 -37.40 33.42
CA ARG A 275 -27.00 -38.87 33.48
C ARG A 275 -26.90 -39.37 34.93
N ALA A 276 -26.15 -38.70 35.79
CA ALA A 276 -26.08 -39.05 37.22
C ALA A 276 -27.42 -38.84 37.95
N GLN A 277 -28.16 -37.79 37.60
CA GLN A 277 -29.48 -37.47 38.20
C GLN A 277 -30.57 -38.45 37.75
N GLN A 278 -30.53 -38.88 36.48
CA GLN A 278 -31.55 -39.75 35.86
C GLN A 278 -31.25 -41.25 36.00
N GLU A 279 -30.06 -41.63 36.47
CA GLU A 279 -29.66 -43.04 36.57
C GLU A 279 -30.53 -43.79 37.60
N GLU A 280 -31.33 -44.71 37.08
CA GLU A 280 -32.16 -45.65 37.84
C GLU A 280 -32.04 -47.07 37.26
N PRO A 281 -32.22 -48.13 38.07
CA PRO A 281 -32.17 -49.51 37.58
C PRO A 281 -33.26 -49.78 36.53
N GLY A 282 -32.90 -50.36 35.38
CA GLY A 282 -33.86 -50.71 34.32
C GLY A 282 -34.82 -51.86 34.69
N GLY A 283 -34.68 -52.45 35.87
CA GLY A 283 -35.52 -53.51 36.39
C GLY A 283 -35.15 -53.93 37.81
N ASN A 284 -35.94 -54.84 38.39
CA ASN A 284 -35.80 -55.25 39.80
C ASN A 284 -34.79 -56.39 40.03
N SER A 285 -33.99 -56.77 39.03
CA SER A 285 -33.00 -57.84 39.21
C SER A 285 -31.81 -57.35 40.03
N VAL A 286 -31.24 -58.23 40.85
CA VAL A 286 -30.08 -57.89 41.71
C VAL A 286 -28.87 -57.48 40.86
N ALA A 287 -28.69 -58.11 39.69
CA ALA A 287 -27.65 -57.75 38.74
C ALA A 287 -27.83 -56.34 38.16
N GLU A 288 -29.07 -55.95 37.83
CA GLU A 288 -29.35 -54.61 37.28
C GLU A 288 -29.26 -53.52 38.35
N GLN A 289 -29.69 -53.80 39.58
CA GLN A 289 -29.47 -52.88 40.71
C GLN A 289 -27.98 -52.68 41.00
N SER A 290 -27.18 -53.75 40.91
CA SER A 290 -25.71 -53.69 41.00
C SER A 290 -25.13 -52.79 39.91
N ASN A 291 -25.48 -53.05 38.65
CA ASN A 291 -24.97 -52.31 37.50
C ASN A 291 -25.37 -50.83 37.54
N SER A 292 -26.62 -50.53 37.92
CA SER A 292 -27.09 -49.15 38.04
C SER A 292 -26.37 -48.37 39.14
N ALA A 293 -26.14 -48.99 40.30
CA ALA A 293 -25.34 -48.35 41.35
C ALA A 293 -23.89 -48.05 40.89
N LEU A 294 -23.28 -48.97 40.14
CA LEU A 294 -21.94 -48.77 39.57
C LEU A 294 -21.94 -47.69 38.46
N ARG A 295 -22.96 -47.63 37.59
CA ARG A 295 -23.13 -46.56 36.59
C ARG A 295 -23.28 -45.20 37.25
N LYS A 296 -24.12 -45.10 38.29
CA LYS A 296 -24.29 -43.86 39.05
C LYS A 296 -22.97 -43.38 39.64
N ARG A 297 -22.20 -44.28 40.25
CA ARG A 297 -20.89 -43.93 40.79
C ARG A 297 -19.90 -43.51 39.70
N PHE A 298 -19.91 -44.18 38.55
CA PHE A 298 -19.10 -43.79 37.41
C PHE A 298 -19.46 -42.39 36.90
N TYR A 299 -20.75 -42.03 36.81
CA TYR A 299 -21.16 -40.68 36.42
C TYR A 299 -20.75 -39.62 37.43
N GLU A 300 -20.84 -39.90 38.73
CA GLU A 300 -20.32 -38.99 39.77
C GLU A 300 -18.81 -38.76 39.64
N PHE A 301 -18.05 -39.81 39.34
CA PHE A 301 -16.62 -39.69 39.03
C PHE A 301 -16.39 -38.87 37.74
N ALA A 302 -17.17 -39.13 36.69
CA ALA A 302 -17.08 -38.40 35.43
C ALA A 302 -17.36 -36.90 35.60
N ILE A 303 -18.34 -36.52 36.41
CA ILE A 303 -18.58 -35.10 36.75
C ILE A 303 -17.33 -34.48 37.35
N GLN A 304 -16.72 -35.13 38.35
CA GLN A 304 -15.52 -34.61 39.01
C GLN A 304 -14.32 -34.47 38.06
N GLU A 305 -14.14 -35.43 37.14
CA GLU A 305 -13.04 -35.37 36.17
C GLU A 305 -13.29 -34.32 35.09
N ILE A 306 -14.47 -34.33 34.45
CA ILE A 306 -14.79 -33.45 33.32
C ILE A 306 -14.84 -31.97 33.75
N GLN A 307 -15.21 -31.68 34.99
CA GLN A 307 -15.16 -30.32 35.54
C GLN A 307 -13.72 -29.74 35.61
N LYS A 308 -12.68 -30.59 35.59
CA LYS A 308 -11.28 -30.12 35.49
C LYS A 308 -10.91 -29.63 34.09
N GLY A 309 -11.72 -29.95 33.09
CA GLY A 309 -11.49 -29.54 31.71
C GLY A 309 -11.68 -28.03 31.52
N TYR A 310 -10.87 -27.46 30.63
CA TYR A 310 -10.92 -26.05 30.26
C TYR A 310 -10.62 -25.86 28.78
N VAL A 311 -11.10 -24.74 28.23
CA VAL A 311 -10.78 -24.28 26.88
C VAL A 311 -10.53 -22.77 26.96
N TYR A 312 -9.34 -22.35 26.54
CA TYR A 312 -8.94 -20.96 26.36
C TYR A 312 -8.62 -20.74 24.88
N GLU A 313 -9.55 -20.09 24.16
CA GLU A 313 -9.40 -19.77 22.74
C GLU A 313 -9.35 -18.24 22.59
N THR A 314 -8.28 -17.74 21.97
CA THR A 314 -8.14 -16.36 21.49
C THR A 314 -7.75 -16.38 20.01
N ASP A 315 -7.73 -15.22 19.37
CA ASP A 315 -7.28 -15.13 17.97
C ASP A 315 -5.83 -15.63 17.78
N GLU A 316 -4.98 -15.44 18.81
CA GLU A 316 -3.54 -15.70 18.74
C GLU A 316 -3.11 -17.00 19.45
N SER A 317 -3.90 -17.52 20.39
CA SER A 317 -3.57 -18.69 21.20
C SER A 317 -4.75 -19.63 21.37
N PHE A 318 -4.43 -20.92 21.50
CA PHE A 318 -5.39 -21.94 21.85
C PHE A 318 -4.77 -22.88 22.87
N GLU A 319 -5.44 -23.06 23.99
CA GLU A 319 -5.09 -24.05 25.00
C GLU A 319 -6.35 -24.77 25.46
N ALA A 320 -6.35 -26.10 25.42
CA ALA A 320 -7.48 -26.89 25.84
C ALA A 320 -7.03 -28.15 26.58
N TYR A 321 -7.82 -28.52 27.58
CA TYR A 321 -7.68 -29.76 28.30
C TYR A 321 -9.03 -30.44 28.40
N PHE A 322 -9.12 -31.62 27.78
CA PHE A 322 -10.28 -32.49 27.83
C PHE A 322 -9.92 -33.73 28.65
N PRO A 323 -10.39 -33.83 29.91
CA PRO A 323 -10.13 -34.98 30.77
C PRO A 323 -10.66 -36.26 30.11
N LEU A 324 -9.83 -37.30 30.06
CA LEU A 324 -10.23 -38.60 29.51
C LEU A 324 -10.78 -39.50 30.63
N LEU A 325 -11.90 -40.17 30.35
CA LEU A 325 -12.50 -41.15 31.26
C LEU A 325 -11.96 -42.55 30.95
N PRO A 326 -11.85 -43.45 31.95
CA PRO A 326 -11.30 -44.78 31.74
C PRO A 326 -12.21 -45.58 30.81
N LYS A 327 -11.63 -46.23 29.80
CA LYS A 327 -12.40 -47.03 28.80
C LYS A 327 -12.37 -48.54 29.03
N ASN A 328 -11.61 -48.99 30.03
CA ASN A 328 -11.44 -50.39 30.36
C ASN A 328 -11.00 -50.57 31.82
N THR A 329 -10.98 -51.81 32.28
CA THR A 329 -10.57 -52.17 33.64
C THR A 329 -9.14 -51.74 33.97
N ASN A 330 -8.21 -51.74 33.02
CA ASN A 330 -6.82 -51.35 33.28
C ASN A 330 -6.71 -49.86 33.56
N GLU A 331 -7.33 -49.02 32.74
CA GLU A 331 -7.37 -47.57 32.96
C GLU A 331 -8.16 -47.21 34.22
N MET A 332 -9.24 -47.95 34.54
CA MET A 332 -9.97 -47.74 35.79
C MET A 332 -9.08 -47.94 37.02
N ARG A 333 -8.11 -48.87 36.99
CA ARG A 333 -7.14 -49.08 38.09
C ARG A 333 -6.26 -47.86 38.38
N GLU A 334 -6.07 -47.00 37.39
CA GLU A 334 -5.28 -45.78 37.52
C GLU A 334 -6.10 -44.60 38.10
N THR A 335 -7.39 -44.79 38.35
CA THR A 335 -8.31 -43.75 38.82
C THR A 335 -8.72 -43.92 40.28
N VAL A 336 -9.40 -42.90 40.81
CA VAL A 336 -9.99 -42.92 42.16
C VAL A 336 -11.00 -44.05 42.32
N LEU A 337 -11.70 -44.47 41.25
CA LEU A 337 -12.67 -45.57 41.28
C LEU A 337 -12.09 -46.89 41.82
N TYR A 338 -10.78 -47.10 41.66
CA TYR A 338 -10.10 -48.30 42.12
C TYR A 338 -9.72 -48.25 43.61
N THR A 339 -9.37 -47.06 44.10
CA THR A 339 -8.79 -46.87 45.44
C THR A 339 -9.78 -46.35 46.47
N GLU A 340 -10.91 -45.77 46.03
CA GLU A 340 -11.94 -45.25 46.91
C GLU A 340 -12.60 -46.32 47.76
N SER A 341 -12.76 -46.04 49.06
CA SER A 341 -13.34 -46.97 50.02
C SER A 341 -14.80 -46.66 50.28
N ILE A 342 -15.65 -46.94 49.30
CA ILE A 342 -17.09 -46.60 49.33
C ILE A 342 -18.02 -47.82 49.30
N TYR A 343 -17.50 -49.00 48.97
CA TYR A 343 -18.30 -50.20 48.76
C TYR A 343 -18.58 -50.88 50.10
N PRO A 344 -19.86 -51.11 50.48
CA PRO A 344 -20.19 -51.70 51.77
C PRO A 344 -19.63 -53.10 51.97
N ILE A 345 -19.19 -53.38 53.20
CA ILE A 345 -18.70 -54.69 53.63
C ILE A 345 -19.70 -55.31 54.61
N GLY A 346 -20.14 -56.52 54.32
CA GLY A 346 -20.97 -57.36 55.20
C GLY A 346 -20.22 -58.57 55.70
N ASN A 347 -20.52 -59.02 56.91
CA ASN A 347 -20.03 -60.30 57.43
C ASN A 347 -21.15 -61.35 57.36
N SER A 348 -20.89 -62.44 56.62
CA SER A 348 -21.76 -63.61 56.60
C SER A 348 -21.00 -64.83 57.09
N SER A 349 -21.44 -65.39 58.22
CA SER A 349 -20.88 -66.65 58.76
C SER A 349 -19.35 -66.63 58.93
N GLY A 350 -18.78 -65.48 59.33
CA GLY A 350 -17.33 -65.33 59.56
C GLY A 350 -16.50 -64.96 58.32
N LYS A 351 -17.15 -64.69 57.18
CA LYS A 351 -16.51 -64.27 55.94
C LYS A 351 -16.94 -62.85 55.57
N GLU A 352 -15.97 -61.99 55.33
CA GLU A 352 -16.20 -60.61 54.89
C GLU A 352 -16.43 -60.59 53.37
N MET A 353 -17.53 -59.98 52.95
CA MET A 353 -17.92 -59.83 51.55
C MET A 353 -18.14 -58.37 51.21
N MET A 354 -17.72 -57.97 50.00
CA MET A 354 -17.95 -56.61 49.49
C MET A 354 -19.15 -56.58 48.55
N HIS A 355 -19.94 -55.52 48.63
CA HIS A 355 -21.16 -55.34 47.87
C HIS A 355 -21.12 -54.05 47.04
N ALA A 356 -21.73 -54.08 45.85
CA ALA A 356 -21.74 -52.92 44.95
C ALA A 356 -22.58 -51.73 45.47
N TRP A 357 -23.58 -51.98 46.33
CA TRP A 357 -24.41 -50.93 46.95
C TRP A 357 -24.99 -51.39 48.29
N GLY A 358 -25.44 -50.44 49.12
CA GLY A 358 -25.92 -50.71 50.49
C GLY A 358 -27.27 -51.41 50.60
N GLY A 359 -28.01 -51.56 49.49
CA GLY A 359 -29.30 -52.24 49.42
C GLY A 359 -29.22 -53.67 48.87
N CYS A 360 -28.02 -54.23 48.75
CA CYS A 360 -27.84 -55.58 48.24
C CYS A 360 -28.60 -56.60 49.11
N PRO A 361 -29.40 -57.52 48.54
CA PRO A 361 -30.05 -58.59 49.32
C PRO A 361 -29.06 -59.44 50.11
N GLY A 362 -27.83 -59.56 49.61
CA GLY A 362 -26.73 -60.23 50.29
C GLY A 362 -26.24 -59.51 51.55
N LEU A 363 -26.65 -58.27 51.83
CA LEU A 363 -26.38 -57.53 53.06
C LEU A 363 -27.53 -57.61 54.08
N ASN A 364 -28.70 -58.10 53.68
CA ASN A 364 -29.88 -58.11 54.54
C ASN A 364 -29.68 -59.11 55.70
N GLY A 365 -29.72 -58.60 56.93
CA GLY A 365 -29.53 -59.39 58.14
C GLY A 365 -28.06 -59.70 58.51
N GLN A 366 -27.09 -59.05 57.85
CA GLN A 366 -25.66 -59.18 58.15
C GLN A 366 -25.12 -58.01 58.97
N GLU A 367 -24.03 -58.23 59.71
CA GLU A 367 -23.29 -57.18 60.41
C GLU A 367 -22.52 -56.32 59.38
N ARG A 368 -22.70 -54.99 59.47
CA ARG A 368 -22.03 -54.02 58.58
C ARG A 368 -20.66 -53.65 59.15
N MET A 369 -19.60 -53.99 58.42
CA MET A 369 -18.21 -53.84 58.86
C MET A 369 -17.53 -52.54 58.37
N GLY A 370 -18.26 -51.69 57.64
CA GLY A 370 -17.74 -50.44 57.06
C GLY A 370 -17.75 -50.47 55.53
N THR A 371 -16.79 -49.76 54.92
CA THR A 371 -16.61 -49.68 53.47
C THR A 371 -15.20 -50.07 53.06
N GLY A 372 -15.05 -50.59 51.84
CA GLY A 372 -13.76 -50.94 51.25
C GLY A 372 -13.66 -50.55 49.79
N SER A 373 -12.49 -50.77 49.19
CA SER A 373 -12.17 -50.39 47.81
C SER A 373 -12.03 -51.58 46.87
N ILE A 374 -12.19 -51.33 45.56
CA ILE A 374 -11.99 -52.36 44.52
C ILE A 374 -10.56 -52.92 44.58
N GLN A 375 -9.57 -52.10 44.93
CA GLN A 375 -8.20 -52.55 45.15
C GLN A 375 -8.09 -53.62 46.25
N GLN A 376 -8.82 -53.46 47.36
CA GLN A 376 -8.81 -54.45 48.43
C GLN A 376 -9.56 -55.73 48.02
N LEU A 377 -10.64 -55.58 47.24
CA LEU A 377 -11.35 -56.71 46.64
C LEU A 377 -10.44 -57.52 45.70
N GLU A 378 -9.65 -56.86 44.85
CA GLU A 378 -8.72 -57.53 43.93
C GLU A 378 -7.56 -58.23 44.65
N LYS A 379 -7.08 -57.66 45.76
CA LYS A 379 -6.01 -58.25 46.60
C LYS A 379 -6.47 -59.48 47.40
N GLY A 380 -7.73 -59.89 47.25
CA GLY A 380 -8.29 -61.08 47.91
C GLY A 380 -8.69 -60.87 49.36
N SER A 381 -8.90 -59.62 49.79
CA SER A 381 -9.31 -59.31 51.17
C SER A 381 -10.77 -59.68 51.48
N TYR A 382 -11.59 -59.97 50.46
CA TYR A 382 -13.03 -60.22 50.59
C TYR A 382 -13.50 -61.34 49.67
N GLU A 383 -14.50 -62.11 50.11
CA GLU A 383 -15.19 -63.09 49.25
C GLU A 383 -16.22 -62.40 48.34
N THR A 384 -16.46 -62.99 47.16
CA THR A 384 -17.48 -62.48 46.22
C THR A 384 -18.88 -62.84 46.70
N CYS A 385 -19.74 -61.83 46.85
CA CYS A 385 -21.14 -62.05 47.17
C CYS A 385 -21.86 -62.77 46.02
N THR A 386 -22.51 -63.91 46.31
CA THR A 386 -23.26 -64.70 45.31
C THR A 386 -24.55 -64.03 44.82
N ALA A 387 -25.02 -62.98 45.52
CA ALA A 387 -26.22 -62.25 45.13
C ALA A 387 -25.93 -61.14 44.10
N CYS A 388 -24.92 -60.29 44.34
CA CYS A 388 -24.59 -59.17 43.44
C CYS A 388 -23.40 -59.42 42.51
N ASP A 389 -22.67 -60.53 42.68
CA ASP A 389 -21.49 -60.92 41.90
C ASP A 389 -20.49 -59.78 41.66
N PHE A 390 -20.28 -58.93 42.67
CA PHE A 390 -19.46 -57.74 42.53
C PHE A 390 -17.98 -58.13 42.42
N LYS A 391 -17.36 -57.77 41.30
CA LYS A 391 -15.96 -58.04 40.97
C LYS A 391 -15.31 -56.78 40.40
N VAL A 392 -13.98 -56.79 40.33
CA VAL A 392 -13.20 -55.70 39.70
C VAL A 392 -13.66 -55.42 38.27
N SER A 393 -14.01 -56.47 37.52
CA SER A 393 -14.55 -56.35 36.16
C SER A 393 -15.90 -55.66 36.11
N SER A 394 -16.71 -55.66 37.18
CA SER A 394 -18.04 -55.04 37.17
C SER A 394 -17.97 -53.53 36.93
N MET A 395 -17.07 -52.82 37.62
CA MET A 395 -16.84 -51.39 37.37
C MET A 395 -16.11 -51.15 36.03
N GLY A 396 -15.15 -52.02 35.68
CA GLY A 396 -14.46 -51.94 34.39
C GLY A 396 -15.39 -52.15 33.18
N SER A 397 -16.43 -52.97 33.31
CA SER A 397 -17.46 -53.19 32.30
C SER A 397 -18.38 -51.98 32.15
N VAL A 398 -18.71 -51.28 33.23
CA VAL A 398 -19.46 -50.00 33.17
C VAL A 398 -18.65 -48.95 32.41
N ALA A 399 -17.38 -48.79 32.76
CA ALA A 399 -16.46 -47.90 32.08
C ALA A 399 -16.31 -48.26 30.58
N SER A 400 -16.25 -49.55 30.26
CA SER A 400 -16.06 -50.05 28.88
C SER A 400 -17.31 -50.00 28.00
N ALA A 401 -18.50 -50.25 28.56
CA ALA A 401 -19.77 -50.23 27.83
C ALA A 401 -20.11 -48.83 27.29
N SER A 402 -19.61 -47.79 27.95
CA SER A 402 -19.78 -46.40 27.52
C SER A 402 -18.86 -46.01 26.35
N THR A 403 -17.63 -46.51 26.30
CA THR A 403 -16.58 -46.04 25.38
C THR A 403 -16.35 -46.87 24.13
N ASN A 404 -16.71 -48.17 24.12
CA ASN A 404 -16.35 -49.09 23.03
C ASN A 404 -17.42 -49.26 21.94
N ILE A 405 -18.55 -48.58 22.05
CA ILE A 405 -19.57 -48.55 21.01
C ILE A 405 -19.28 -47.32 20.13
N GLU A 406 -19.05 -47.51 18.83
CA GLU A 406 -18.74 -46.44 17.86
C GLU A 406 -19.82 -45.33 17.77
N ASN A 407 -20.97 -45.54 18.41
CA ASN A 407 -22.07 -44.56 18.50
C ASN A 407 -22.12 -43.87 19.88
N GLY A 408 -21.27 -44.23 20.85
CA GLY A 408 -21.27 -43.77 22.24
C GLY A 408 -21.00 -42.27 22.41
N PHE A 409 -21.61 -41.61 23.41
CA PHE A 409 -21.29 -40.20 23.70
C PHE A 409 -19.80 -40.05 24.03
N GLU A 410 -19.28 -40.99 24.82
CA GLU A 410 -17.91 -41.07 25.26
C GLU A 410 -16.93 -41.33 24.11
N TYR A 411 -17.38 -42.03 23.05
CA TYR A 411 -16.60 -42.21 21.82
C TYR A 411 -16.42 -40.87 21.10
N HIS A 412 -17.50 -40.13 20.86
CA HIS A 412 -17.43 -38.82 20.21
C HIS A 412 -16.65 -37.80 21.04
N TYR A 413 -16.86 -37.79 22.36
CA TYR A 413 -16.09 -36.95 23.29
C TYR A 413 -14.57 -37.25 23.21
N LEU A 414 -14.19 -38.53 23.14
CA LEU A 414 -12.79 -38.92 22.99
C LEU A 414 -12.18 -38.46 21.65
N VAL A 415 -12.97 -38.47 20.57
CA VAL A 415 -12.52 -37.89 19.29
C VAL A 415 -12.33 -36.38 19.43
N VAL A 416 -13.30 -35.65 20.00
CA VAL A 416 -13.18 -34.20 20.23
C VAL A 416 -11.96 -33.87 21.09
N ALA A 417 -11.71 -34.64 22.16
CA ALA A 417 -10.55 -34.47 23.04
C ALA A 417 -9.22 -34.63 22.29
N LYS A 418 -9.09 -35.66 21.44
CA LYS A 418 -7.91 -35.88 20.60
C LYS A 418 -7.73 -34.76 19.57
N GLU A 419 -8.81 -34.37 18.91
CA GLU A 419 -8.76 -33.30 17.90
C GLU A 419 -8.46 -31.93 18.52
N ALA A 420 -8.84 -31.70 19.78
CA ALA A 420 -8.44 -30.51 20.54
C ALA A 420 -6.92 -30.48 20.78
N GLU A 421 -6.32 -31.62 21.13
CA GLU A 421 -4.86 -31.73 21.26
C GLU A 421 -4.15 -31.50 19.92
N GLU A 422 -4.65 -32.09 18.84
CA GLU A 422 -4.09 -31.91 17.48
C GLU A 422 -4.25 -30.46 16.99
N TYR A 423 -5.41 -29.82 17.27
CA TYR A 423 -5.62 -28.40 16.99
C TYR A 423 -4.63 -27.52 17.77
N GLN A 424 -4.41 -27.84 19.05
CA GLN A 424 -3.43 -27.14 19.89
C GLN A 424 -2.00 -27.29 19.34
N LYS A 425 -1.60 -28.50 18.91
CA LYS A 425 -0.29 -28.73 18.27
C LYS A 425 -0.15 -27.92 16.99
N ALA A 426 -1.16 -27.95 16.13
CA ALA A 426 -1.18 -27.19 14.88
C ALA A 426 -1.07 -25.67 15.13
N LYS A 427 -1.75 -25.13 16.14
CA LYS A 427 -1.62 -23.71 16.54
C LYS A 427 -0.23 -23.37 17.08
N LYS A 428 0.39 -24.27 17.86
CA LYS A 428 1.77 -24.11 18.35
C LYS A 428 2.81 -24.12 17.22
N GLU A 429 2.59 -24.93 16.17
CA GLU A 429 3.44 -24.95 14.96
C GLU A 429 3.22 -23.72 14.06
N PHE A 430 1.99 -23.23 13.97
CA PHE A 430 1.63 -22.06 13.17
C PHE A 430 2.29 -20.76 13.68
N SER A 431 2.23 -20.51 15.00
CA SER A 431 2.58 -19.20 15.59
C SER A 431 4.02 -18.75 15.28
N PRO A 432 5.07 -19.58 15.42
CA PRO A 432 6.44 -19.19 15.07
C PRO A 432 6.61 -18.86 13.59
N SER A 433 6.04 -19.67 12.70
CA SER A 433 6.15 -19.49 11.24
C SER A 433 5.45 -18.21 10.79
N ALA A 434 4.24 -17.95 11.30
CA ALA A 434 3.51 -16.72 11.01
C ALA A 434 4.24 -15.46 11.53
N LYS A 435 4.84 -15.53 12.73
CA LYS A 435 5.66 -14.43 13.27
C LYS A 435 6.91 -14.17 12.43
N LYS A 436 7.58 -15.22 11.94
CA LYS A 436 8.72 -15.10 11.03
C LYS A 436 8.34 -14.48 9.69
N VAL A 437 7.26 -14.95 9.05
CA VAL A 437 6.71 -14.34 7.82
C VAL A 437 6.47 -12.84 8.04
N LYS A 438 5.76 -12.47 9.10
CA LYS A 438 5.49 -11.06 9.43
C LYS A 438 6.77 -10.25 9.65
N GLY A 439 7.75 -10.80 10.37
CA GLY A 439 9.04 -10.15 10.62
C GLY A 439 9.82 -9.90 9.33
N ILE A 440 9.99 -10.94 8.51
CA ILE A 440 10.67 -10.85 7.22
C ILE A 440 9.97 -9.84 6.30
N THR A 441 8.64 -9.91 6.19
CA THR A 441 7.87 -8.99 5.34
C THR A 441 8.02 -7.55 5.80
N ASN A 442 7.95 -7.28 7.11
CA ASN A 442 8.13 -5.92 7.63
C ASN A 442 9.54 -5.37 7.35
N ASP A 443 10.58 -6.20 7.49
CA ASP A 443 11.94 -5.81 7.11
C ASP A 443 12.03 -5.45 5.62
N LEU A 444 11.47 -6.29 4.75
CA LEU A 444 11.48 -6.07 3.30
C LEU A 444 10.72 -4.80 2.89
N LEU A 445 9.56 -4.56 3.52
CA LEU A 445 8.79 -3.31 3.32
C LEU A 445 9.57 -2.08 3.82
N GLY A 446 10.38 -2.23 4.88
CA GLY A 446 11.29 -1.18 5.34
C GLY A 446 12.29 -0.77 4.26
N TYR A 447 12.95 -1.74 3.62
CA TYR A 447 13.88 -1.46 2.51
C TYR A 447 13.18 -0.86 1.28
N LEU A 448 11.99 -1.34 0.94
CA LEU A 448 11.19 -0.77 -0.15
C LEU A 448 10.77 0.68 0.13
N LYS A 449 10.49 1.01 1.39
CA LYS A 449 10.21 2.39 1.80
C LYS A 449 11.44 3.28 1.65
N GLU A 450 12.63 2.83 2.05
CA GLU A 450 13.86 3.58 1.80
C GLU A 450 14.12 3.81 0.30
N ALA A 451 13.87 2.79 -0.53
CA ALA A 451 13.97 2.91 -1.98
C ALA A 451 12.94 3.91 -2.56
N PHE A 452 11.72 3.92 -2.03
CA PHE A 452 10.67 4.88 -2.39
C PHE A 452 11.09 6.30 -2.03
N ASP A 453 11.58 6.52 -0.82
CA ASP A 453 12.05 7.82 -0.35
C ASP A 453 13.25 8.30 -1.18
N GLN A 454 14.17 7.42 -1.57
CA GLN A 454 15.26 7.76 -2.50
C GLN A 454 14.69 8.20 -3.86
N ALA A 455 13.79 7.41 -4.46
CA ALA A 455 13.21 7.71 -5.76
C ALA A 455 12.46 9.06 -5.79
N CYS A 456 11.72 9.40 -4.73
CA CYS A 456 11.02 10.69 -4.65
C CYS A 456 11.96 11.90 -4.53
N ASN A 457 13.10 11.73 -3.87
CA ASN A 457 14.06 12.81 -3.63
C ASN A 457 15.14 12.93 -4.72
N GLN A 458 15.32 11.88 -5.51
CA GLN A 458 16.31 11.83 -6.57
C GLN A 458 15.71 12.31 -7.88
N ARG A 459 16.13 13.49 -8.31
CA ARG A 459 15.63 14.18 -9.50
C ARG A 459 16.78 14.48 -10.45
N ILE A 460 16.49 14.49 -11.74
CA ILE A 460 17.45 14.98 -12.74
C ILE A 460 17.68 16.46 -12.45
N LYS A 461 18.93 16.80 -12.12
CA LYS A 461 19.39 18.18 -11.99
C LYS A 461 20.20 18.52 -13.21
N VAL A 462 19.95 19.72 -13.74
CA VAL A 462 20.69 20.28 -14.87
C VAL A 462 20.88 21.76 -14.64
N SER A 463 22.03 22.25 -15.06
CA SER A 463 22.45 23.63 -14.96
C SER A 463 22.88 24.11 -16.34
N PRO A 464 21.92 24.29 -17.28
CA PRO A 464 22.25 24.59 -18.67
C PRO A 464 22.81 26.00 -18.84
N PRO A 465 23.51 26.27 -19.96
CA PRO A 465 23.71 27.62 -20.46
C PRO A 465 22.40 28.39 -20.46
N GLY A 466 22.44 29.64 -20.01
CA GLY A 466 21.25 30.48 -19.95
C GLY A 466 20.37 30.24 -18.72
N LYS A 467 20.81 29.46 -17.72
CA LYS A 467 20.04 29.29 -16.46
C LYS A 467 19.71 30.60 -15.73
N PHE A 468 20.46 31.68 -15.99
CA PHE A 468 20.18 33.02 -15.45
C PHE A 468 19.55 33.96 -16.48
N GLY A 469 19.37 33.54 -17.73
CA GLY A 469 18.72 34.29 -18.78
C GLY A 469 19.55 34.45 -20.06
N VAL A 470 19.02 35.28 -20.96
CA VAL A 470 19.66 35.72 -22.21
C VAL A 470 19.87 37.23 -22.19
N VAL A 471 20.97 37.68 -22.78
CA VAL A 471 21.20 39.07 -23.17
C VAL A 471 21.23 39.16 -24.70
N CYS A 472 20.47 40.08 -25.28
CA CYS A 472 20.35 40.28 -26.71
C CYS A 472 20.70 41.72 -27.11
N LEU A 473 21.50 41.85 -28.16
CA LEU A 473 21.86 43.12 -28.78
C LEU A 473 21.28 43.14 -30.20
N ALA A 474 20.41 44.10 -30.48
CA ALA A 474 19.85 44.33 -31.81
C ALA A 474 20.39 45.65 -32.38
N VAL A 475 20.68 45.65 -33.68
CA VAL A 475 21.17 46.79 -34.44
C VAL A 475 20.28 46.94 -35.67
N ASN A 476 19.65 48.10 -35.81
CA ASN A 476 19.03 48.52 -37.06
C ASN A 476 20.07 49.33 -37.86
N GLN A 477 20.50 48.79 -38.99
CA GLN A 477 21.53 49.37 -39.86
C GLN A 477 20.98 50.41 -40.83
N ASP A 478 19.65 50.49 -40.98
CA ASP A 478 19.06 51.48 -41.87
C ASP A 478 19.36 52.89 -41.40
N SER A 479 20.01 53.66 -42.28
CA SER A 479 20.03 55.10 -42.14
C SER A 479 18.62 55.61 -42.45
N GLN A 480 17.82 55.86 -41.42
CA GLN A 480 16.54 56.51 -41.65
C GLN A 480 16.82 57.91 -42.20
N SER A 481 16.42 58.12 -43.46
CA SER A 481 16.49 59.44 -44.09
C SER A 481 15.71 60.39 -43.20
N SER A 482 16.46 61.24 -42.51
CA SER A 482 15.90 62.11 -41.51
C SER A 482 14.93 63.06 -42.18
N PHE A 483 13.66 62.92 -41.82
CA PHE A 483 12.70 64.00 -41.81
C PHE A 483 12.35 64.68 -43.15
N SER A 484 12.39 63.96 -44.27
CA SER A 484 11.93 64.50 -45.56
C SER A 484 10.44 64.90 -45.54
N HIS A 485 9.64 64.31 -44.64
CA HIS A 485 8.21 64.57 -44.50
C HIS A 485 7.86 65.82 -43.66
N LEU A 486 8.82 66.36 -42.89
CA LEU A 486 8.63 67.53 -42.00
C LEU A 486 9.80 68.52 -42.15
N ALA A 487 10.20 68.82 -43.37
CA ALA A 487 11.13 69.92 -43.64
C ALA A 487 10.47 71.24 -43.21
N SER A 488 11.06 71.94 -42.23
CA SER A 488 10.55 73.23 -41.76
C SER A 488 11.69 74.24 -41.72
N LEU A 489 11.38 75.51 -42.01
CA LEU A 489 12.31 76.63 -41.84
C LEU A 489 12.62 76.94 -40.36
N PHE A 490 11.88 76.32 -39.42
CA PHE A 490 12.00 76.56 -37.98
C PHE A 490 13.07 75.69 -37.32
N ILE A 491 13.47 74.59 -37.94
CA ILE A 491 14.42 73.62 -37.38
C ILE A 491 15.51 73.37 -38.41
N ALA A 492 16.77 73.51 -38.00
CA ALA A 492 17.91 73.20 -38.85
C ALA A 492 17.94 71.70 -39.18
N ASP A 493 18.30 71.36 -40.42
CA ASP A 493 18.43 69.98 -40.85
C ASP A 493 19.62 69.33 -40.13
N SER A 494 19.34 68.37 -39.24
CA SER A 494 20.33 67.81 -38.31
C SER A 494 21.05 66.58 -38.85
N GLY A 495 20.88 66.23 -40.13
CA GLY A 495 21.45 65.03 -40.75
C GLY A 495 20.66 63.76 -40.45
N ASN A 496 21.03 62.65 -41.12
CA ASN A 496 20.39 61.34 -40.95
C ASN A 496 20.65 60.73 -39.57
N LEU A 497 19.62 60.07 -39.02
CA LEU A 497 19.79 59.16 -37.89
C LEU A 497 20.69 58.01 -38.34
N GLY A 498 21.80 57.82 -37.61
CA GLY A 498 22.69 56.69 -37.82
C GLY A 498 22.07 55.37 -37.33
N PRO A 499 22.84 54.27 -37.41
CA PRO A 499 22.40 52.97 -36.91
C PRO A 499 21.93 53.04 -35.47
N CYS A 500 20.75 52.48 -35.20
CA CYS A 500 20.16 52.44 -33.88
C CYS A 500 20.42 51.09 -33.24
N VAL A 501 20.73 51.08 -31.94
CA VAL A 501 21.09 49.86 -31.19
C VAL A 501 20.22 49.75 -29.95
N ALA A 502 19.70 48.56 -29.69
CA ALA A 502 18.96 48.24 -28.47
C ALA A 502 19.58 47.03 -27.76
N LEU A 503 19.53 47.07 -26.44
CA LEU A 503 19.91 45.96 -25.57
C LEU A 503 18.66 45.47 -24.85
N SER A 504 18.45 44.17 -24.84
CA SER A 504 17.37 43.53 -24.11
C SER A 504 17.88 42.31 -23.37
N SER A 505 17.11 41.87 -22.37
CA SER A 505 17.39 40.66 -21.63
C SER A 505 16.09 39.95 -21.26
N ALA A 506 16.12 38.63 -21.27
CA ALA A 506 15.00 37.79 -20.86
C ALA A 506 15.49 36.79 -19.81
N VAL A 507 14.63 36.47 -18.84
CA VAL A 507 14.93 35.52 -17.76
C VAL A 507 13.71 34.65 -17.52
N LEU A 508 13.92 33.34 -17.40
CA LEU A 508 12.91 32.40 -16.95
C LEU A 508 12.59 32.60 -15.47
N VAL A 509 11.32 32.87 -15.19
CA VAL A 509 10.80 32.91 -13.83
C VAL A 509 10.13 31.58 -13.52
N LYS A 510 10.52 30.98 -12.39
CA LYS A 510 9.88 29.76 -11.91
C LYS A 510 8.44 30.09 -11.49
N GLU A 511 7.49 29.37 -12.06
CA GLU A 511 6.08 29.49 -11.67
C GLU A 511 5.90 29.06 -10.20
N SER A 512 5.28 29.92 -9.38
CA SER A 512 4.97 29.61 -7.98
C SER A 512 3.86 28.58 -7.92
N SER A 513 4.12 27.45 -7.25
CA SER A 513 3.26 26.26 -7.25
C SER A 513 1.96 26.38 -6.42
N ASP A 514 1.29 27.53 -6.41
CA ASP A 514 0.00 27.69 -5.71
C ASP A 514 -1.20 27.22 -6.56
N GLU A 515 -1.06 27.12 -7.89
CA GLU A 515 -2.04 26.39 -8.71
C GLU A 515 -1.65 24.91 -8.81
N LYS A 516 -2.24 24.09 -7.93
CA LYS A 516 -2.29 22.63 -8.09
C LYS A 516 -3.09 22.26 -9.35
N ARG A 517 -2.45 22.31 -10.52
CA ARG A 517 -2.87 21.52 -11.68
C ARG A 517 -1.84 20.43 -11.92
N PRO A 518 -2.17 19.15 -11.68
CA PRO A 518 -1.38 18.07 -12.23
C PRO A 518 -1.64 18.11 -13.74
N LEU A 519 -0.80 18.84 -14.48
CA LEU A 519 -0.82 18.87 -15.93
C LEU A 519 -0.39 17.49 -16.43
N SER A 520 -1.38 16.62 -16.58
CA SER A 520 -1.59 15.77 -17.75
C SER A 520 -0.44 15.79 -18.75
N VAL A 521 0.57 14.96 -18.46
CA VAL A 521 1.67 14.58 -19.36
C VAL A 521 1.13 14.08 -20.72
N LEU A 522 -0.15 13.67 -20.78
CA LEU A 522 -0.86 13.28 -22.00
C LEU A 522 -1.21 14.46 -22.94
N PHE A 523 -1.40 15.69 -22.45
CA PHE A 523 -1.83 16.83 -23.28
C PHE A 523 -0.64 17.51 -23.98
N LEU A 524 0.53 17.58 -23.34
CA LEU A 524 1.75 18.13 -23.97
C LEU A 524 2.31 17.21 -25.07
N MET A 525 2.21 15.88 -24.92
CA MET A 525 2.58 14.92 -25.96
C MET A 525 1.77 15.12 -27.26
N GLY A 526 0.51 15.54 -27.16
CA GLY A 526 -0.35 15.85 -28.31
C GLY A 526 0.04 17.13 -29.05
N SER A 527 0.52 18.15 -28.33
CA SER A 527 0.92 19.44 -28.91
C SER A 527 2.37 19.43 -29.43
N LEU A 528 3.28 18.66 -28.82
CA LEU A 528 4.65 18.48 -29.32
C LEU A 528 4.67 17.75 -30.67
N LYS A 529 3.75 16.78 -30.88
CA LYS A 529 3.62 16.05 -32.16
C LYS A 529 3.39 16.98 -33.36
N ARG A 530 2.76 18.15 -33.18
CA ARG A 530 2.50 19.12 -34.26
C ARG A 530 3.61 20.15 -34.48
N LYS A 531 4.41 20.47 -33.45
CA LYS A 531 5.50 21.46 -33.56
C LYS A 531 6.88 20.85 -33.83
N LEU A 532 7.12 19.61 -33.40
CA LEU A 532 8.40 18.93 -33.60
C LEU A 532 8.57 18.28 -34.99
N LEU A 533 7.51 18.24 -35.81
CA LEU A 533 7.57 17.83 -37.22
C LEU A 533 8.29 18.86 -38.13
N LEU A 534 8.73 19.99 -37.58
CA LEU A 534 9.51 21.04 -38.29
C LEU A 534 11.01 20.99 -37.96
N LEU A 535 11.45 20.07 -37.10
CA LEU A 535 12.87 19.80 -36.82
C LEU A 535 13.19 18.37 -37.29
N ASP A 536 14.29 18.27 -38.02
CA ASP A 536 14.80 17.13 -38.79
C ASP A 536 14.34 15.72 -38.32
N PRO A 537 13.66 14.93 -39.19
CA PRO A 537 13.16 13.58 -38.87
C PRO A 537 14.23 12.59 -38.35
N CYS A 538 15.51 12.85 -38.59
CA CYS A 538 16.61 11.98 -38.21
C CYS A 538 16.82 11.88 -36.69
N VAL A 539 16.58 12.95 -35.93
CA VAL A 539 16.82 12.97 -34.46
C VAL A 539 15.73 12.22 -33.71
N PHE A 540 14.49 12.31 -34.18
CA PHE A 540 13.35 11.61 -33.60
C PHE A 540 13.40 10.09 -33.85
N PHE A 541 13.84 9.67 -35.05
CA PHE A 541 13.99 8.27 -35.41
C PHE A 541 15.11 7.55 -34.62
N LEU A 542 16.17 8.29 -34.26
CA LEU A 542 17.27 7.76 -33.44
C LEU A 542 16.90 7.57 -31.96
N MET A 543 16.03 8.41 -31.40
CA MET A 543 15.61 8.29 -29.99
C MET A 543 14.44 7.34 -29.74
N PHE A 544 13.50 7.20 -30.68
CA PHE A 544 12.24 6.47 -30.46
C PHE A 544 11.97 5.31 -31.44
N GLY A 545 12.79 5.14 -32.48
CA GLY A 545 12.53 4.21 -33.59
C GLY A 545 12.52 2.70 -33.24
N ARG A 546 12.97 2.31 -32.05
CA ARG A 546 13.00 0.88 -31.62
C ARG A 546 11.97 0.49 -30.57
N LEU A 547 11.23 1.43 -29.96
CA LEU A 547 10.26 1.12 -28.90
C LEU A 547 8.81 1.02 -29.38
N PHE A 548 8.47 1.53 -30.57
CA PHE A 548 7.09 1.60 -31.06
C PHE A 548 6.71 0.57 -32.14
N PHE A 549 7.64 -0.24 -32.64
CA PHE A 549 7.38 -1.28 -33.65
C PHE A 549 7.66 -2.68 -33.10
N LEU A 550 6.82 -3.12 -32.17
CA LEU A 550 6.57 -4.55 -31.96
C LEU A 550 5.12 -4.73 -31.49
N HIS A 551 4.28 -5.14 -32.45
CA HIS A 551 2.97 -5.79 -32.29
C HIS A 551 1.81 -4.98 -31.68
N ILE A 552 1.07 -4.27 -32.54
CA ILE A 552 -0.40 -4.17 -32.44
C ILE A 552 -0.98 -4.32 -33.85
N PRO A 553 -1.69 -5.42 -34.19
CA PRO A 553 -2.48 -5.48 -35.40
C PRO A 553 -3.76 -4.66 -35.21
N MET A 554 -3.93 -3.68 -36.08
CA MET A 554 -5.12 -2.86 -36.27
C MET A 554 -6.25 -3.72 -36.82
N VAL A 555 -7.37 -3.84 -36.09
CA VAL A 555 -8.66 -4.25 -36.64
C VAL A 555 -9.67 -3.14 -36.33
N MET A 556 -9.97 -2.34 -37.34
CA MET A 556 -11.21 -1.55 -37.42
C MET A 556 -12.36 -2.48 -37.82
N MET A 557 -13.56 -2.30 -37.25
CA MET A 557 -14.79 -2.02 -38.03
C MET A 557 -16.03 -1.85 -37.12
N HIS A 558 -16.70 -0.72 -37.35
CA HIS A 558 -18.15 -0.43 -37.28
C HIS A 558 -19.02 -0.92 -36.11
N CYS A 559 -19.47 0.02 -35.27
CA CYS A 559 -20.74 0.75 -35.42
C CYS A 559 -20.66 2.08 -34.66
#